data_AF-D2QWG1-F1
#
_entry.id   AF-D2QWG1-F1
#
_cell.length_a   1.000
_cell.length_b   1.000
_cell.length_c   1.000
_cell.angle_alpha   90.00
_cell.angle_beta   90.00
_cell.angle_gamma   90.00
#
_symmetry.space_group_name_H-M   'P 1'
#
loop_
_entity.id
_entity.type
_entity.pdbx_description
1 polymer ?
#
loop_
_entity_poly.entity_id
_entity_poly.type
_entity_poly.pdbx_seq_one_letter_code
_entity_poly.pdbx_strand_id
1 'polypeptide(L)'
;MRWRDAWDIPTSSKLRTFGWLLVTALLIAMAARVMRASVLSSSAIPMLIVLGAAIPIVSLIAIYRPGWLAPIYRIWMIAVFPIGFIIHWGLWLAVFWCLVVPLGVVQRLLGRDRLRQADKDSATLWKPDAQPRAARHFWRQY
;
A
#
# COMPACT_ATOMS: atom_id res chain seq x y z
N MET A 1 3.26 -7.29 5.23
CA MET A 1 2.46 -8.51 5.01
C MET A 1 3.25 -9.39 4.05
N ARG A 2 3.81 -10.49 4.54
CA ARG A 2 4.45 -11.48 3.67
C ARG A 2 3.34 -12.37 3.09
N TRP A 3 3.47 -12.80 1.84
CA TRP A 3 2.48 -13.66 1.15
C TRP A 3 2.12 -14.95 1.92
N ARG A 4 2.97 -15.39 2.85
CA ARG A 4 2.72 -16.54 3.73
C ARG A 4 1.65 -16.24 4.80
N ASP A 5 1.58 -15.00 5.29
CA ASP A 5 0.68 -14.58 6.37
C ASP A 5 -0.81 -14.56 5.96
N ALA A 6 -1.10 -14.61 4.65
CA ALA A 6 -2.47 -14.67 4.12
C ALA A 6 -3.13 -16.05 4.33
N TRP A 7 -2.31 -17.10 4.44
CA TRP A 7 -2.77 -18.49 4.60
C TRP A 7 -2.72 -18.97 6.05
N ASP A 8 -1.96 -18.27 6.91
CA ASP A 8 -1.95 -18.54 8.34
C ASP A 8 -3.35 -18.36 8.93
N ILE A 9 -3.73 -19.28 9.82
CA ILE A 9 -5.04 -19.26 10.49
C ILE A 9 -5.16 -17.90 11.20
N PRO A 10 -6.14 -17.05 10.81
CA PRO A 10 -6.22 -15.70 11.34
C PRO A 10 -6.37 -15.76 12.85
N THR A 11 -5.41 -15.14 13.56
CA THR A 11 -5.42 -15.05 15.01
C THR A 11 -6.73 -14.41 15.47
N SER A 12 -7.34 -14.92 16.53
CA SER A 12 -8.65 -14.46 17.04
C SER A 12 -8.73 -12.93 17.23
N SER A 13 -7.62 -12.27 17.54
CA SER A 13 -7.52 -10.80 17.63
C SER A 13 -7.74 -10.10 16.29
N LYS A 14 -7.16 -10.59 15.17
CA LYS A 14 -7.31 -9.95 13.84
C LYS A 14 -8.76 -10.01 13.35
N LEU A 15 -9.46 -11.10 13.66
CA LEU A 15 -10.88 -11.28 13.35
C LEU A 15 -11.77 -10.33 14.14
N ARG A 16 -11.47 -10.09 15.41
CA ARG A 16 -12.19 -9.10 16.23
C ARG A 16 -11.97 -7.68 15.72
N THR A 17 -10.73 -7.31 15.40
CA THR A 17 -10.42 -5.99 14.82
C THR A 17 -11.16 -5.80 13.49
N PHE A 18 -11.18 -6.81 12.62
CA PHE A 18 -11.95 -6.76 11.38
C PHE A 18 -13.46 -6.63 11.63
N GLY A 19 -14.01 -7.35 12.61
CA GLY A 19 -15.41 -7.22 13.01
C GLY A 19 -15.75 -5.80 13.45
N TRP A 20 -14.91 -5.18 14.30
CA TRP A 20 -15.08 -3.79 14.72
C TRP A 20 -14.98 -2.80 13.54
N LEU A 21 -14.05 -3.01 12.62
CA LEU A 21 -13.93 -2.19 11.40
C LEU A 21 -15.16 -2.30 10.50
N LEU A 22 -15.76 -3.48 10.40
CA LEU A 22 -17.00 -3.70 9.66
C LEU A 22 -18.17 -2.96 10.31
N VAL A 23 -18.26 -3.00 11.64
CA VAL A 23 -19.27 -2.26 12.41
C VAL A 23 -19.13 -0.76 12.23
N THR A 24 -17.91 -0.21 12.34
CA THR A 24 -17.68 1.22 12.13
C THR A 24 -18.01 1.64 10.71
N ALA A 25 -17.65 0.83 9.70
CA ALA A 25 -18.01 1.09 8.31
C ALA A 25 -19.53 1.09 8.09
N LEU A 26 -20.27 0.15 8.69
CA LEU A 26 -21.74 0.10 8.63
C LEU A 26 -22.38 1.30 9.33
N LEU A 27 -21.84 1.75 10.47
CA LEU A 27 -22.31 2.95 11.16
C LEU A 27 -22.10 4.21 10.33
N ILE A 28 -20.94 4.36 9.68
CA ILE A 28 -20.66 5.50 8.78
C ILE A 28 -21.62 5.47 7.58
N ALA A 29 -21.86 4.29 6.98
CA ALA A 29 -22.80 4.14 5.87
C ALA A 29 -24.23 4.49 6.29
N MET A 30 -24.65 4.05 7.48
CA MET A 30 -25.95 4.42 8.08
C MET A 30 -26.05 5.93 8.26
N ALA A 31 -25.07 6.55 8.92
CA ALA A 31 -25.04 7.98 9.19
C ALA A 31 -25.07 8.80 7.88
N ALA A 32 -24.28 8.42 6.88
CA ALA A 32 -24.26 9.07 5.58
C ALA A 32 -25.61 8.98 4.84
N ARG A 33 -26.34 7.86 5.00
CA ARG A 33 -27.69 7.73 4.44
C ARG A 33 -28.73 8.55 5.19
N VAL A 34 -28.67 8.59 6.52
CA VAL A 34 -29.53 9.45 7.34
C VAL A 34 -29.29 10.93 7.05
N MET A 35 -28.04 11.33 6.78
CA MET A 35 -27.71 12.71 6.41
C MET A 35 -28.10 13.09 4.97
N ARG A 36 -28.10 12.14 4.04
CA ARG A 36 -28.40 12.39 2.61
C ARG A 36 -29.86 12.17 2.23
N ALA A 37 -30.57 11.29 2.93
CA ALA A 37 -32.00 11.13 2.72
C ALA A 37 -32.71 12.18 3.58
N SER A 38 -33.50 13.06 2.96
CA SER A 38 -34.68 13.56 3.65
C SER A 38 -35.44 12.31 4.12
N VAL A 39 -35.58 12.17 5.45
CA VAL A 39 -35.94 10.94 6.19
C VAL A 39 -37.27 10.27 5.75
N LEU A 40 -37.98 10.83 4.76
CA LEU A 40 -39.29 10.45 4.28
C LEU A 40 -39.35 9.91 2.82
N SER A 41 -38.24 9.46 2.23
CA SER A 41 -38.34 8.69 0.98
C SER A 41 -38.60 7.20 1.29
N SER A 42 -39.74 6.66 0.86
CA SER A 42 -40.20 5.28 1.18
C SER A 42 -39.20 4.18 0.81
N SER A 43 -38.25 4.43 -0.09
CA SER A 43 -37.18 3.49 -0.46
C SER A 43 -36.02 3.43 0.56
N ALA A 44 -35.90 4.42 1.44
CA ALA A 44 -34.81 4.48 2.43
C ALA A 44 -35.08 3.62 3.67
N ILE A 45 -36.35 3.45 4.05
CA ILE A 45 -36.79 2.71 5.24
C ILE A 45 -36.32 1.25 5.26
N PRO A 46 -36.55 0.42 4.22
CA PRO A 46 -36.13 -0.99 4.27
C PRO A 46 -34.60 -1.12 4.36
N MET A 47 -33.85 -0.21 3.73
CA MET A 47 -32.38 -0.24 3.75
C MET A 47 -31.81 0.16 5.12
N LEU A 48 -32.43 1.11 5.81
CA LEU A 48 -32.07 1.47 7.19
C LEU A 48 -32.36 0.31 8.15
N ILE A 49 -33.47 -0.41 7.99
CA ILE A 49 -33.78 -1.59 8.82
C ILE A 49 -32.72 -2.69 8.61
N VAL A 50 -32.34 -2.95 7.35
CA VAL A 50 -31.29 -3.94 7.02
C VAL A 50 -29.93 -3.55 7.60
N LEU A 51 -29.50 -2.28 7.45
CA LEU A 51 -28.24 -1.82 8.05
C LEU A 51 -28.29 -1.86 9.58
N GLY A 52 -29.41 -1.45 10.17
CA GLY A 52 -29.64 -1.41 11.62
C GLY A 52 -29.63 -2.79 12.25
N ALA A 53 -30.19 -3.79 11.57
CA ALA A 53 -30.14 -5.19 12.00
C ALA A 53 -28.77 -5.84 11.78
N ALA A 54 -28.03 -5.45 10.73
CA ALA A 54 -26.71 -6.01 10.43
C ALA A 54 -25.66 -5.66 11.49
N ILE A 55 -25.72 -4.45 12.06
CA ILE A 55 -24.76 -3.96 13.07
C ILE A 55 -24.69 -4.86 14.33
N PRO A 56 -25.80 -5.15 15.04
CA PRO A 56 -25.76 -6.00 16.23
C PRO A 56 -25.42 -7.45 15.88
N ILE A 57 -25.88 -7.97 14.74
CA ILE A 57 -25.58 -9.34 14.29
C ILE A 57 -24.07 -9.52 14.08
N VAL A 58 -23.43 -8.61 13.34
CA VAL A 58 -21.99 -8.66 13.10
C VAL A 58 -21.19 -8.44 14.39
N SER A 59 -21.64 -7.53 15.25
CA SER A 59 -21.01 -7.29 16.57
C SER A 59 -21.07 -8.53 17.47
N LEU A 60 -22.22 -9.22 17.49
CA LEU A 60 -22.42 -10.43 18.28
C LEU A 60 -21.53 -11.57 17.77
N ILE A 61 -21.47 -11.76 16.45
CA ILE A 61 -20.61 -12.79 15.83
C ILE A 61 -19.12 -12.50 16.12
N ALA A 62 -18.70 -11.24 16.08
CA ALA A 62 -17.32 -10.84 16.39
C ALA A 62 -16.92 -11.13 17.84
N ILE A 63 -17.84 -10.99 18.79
CA ILE A 63 -17.59 -11.23 20.22
C ILE A 63 -17.63 -12.72 20.56
N TYR A 64 -18.70 -13.42 20.16
CA TYR A 64 -18.97 -14.78 20.63
C TYR A 64 -18.30 -15.87 19.80
N ARG A 65 -18.18 -15.71 18.48
CA ARG A 65 -17.61 -16.73 17.57
C ARG A 65 -16.85 -16.08 16.40
N PRO A 66 -15.67 -15.49 16.68
CA PRO A 66 -14.87 -14.83 15.64
C PRO A 66 -14.45 -15.77 14.50
N GLY A 67 -14.43 -17.09 14.72
CA GLY A 67 -14.11 -18.08 13.69
C GLY A 67 -15.08 -18.09 12.49
N TRP A 68 -16.33 -17.66 12.66
CA TRP A 68 -17.30 -17.56 11.55
C TRP A 68 -17.01 -16.41 10.59
N LEU A 69 -16.28 -15.38 11.05
CA LEU A 69 -15.84 -14.26 10.21
C LEU A 69 -14.58 -14.60 9.40
N ALA A 70 -13.91 -15.72 9.68
CA ALA A 70 -12.69 -16.13 9.01
C ALA A 70 -12.82 -16.33 7.49
N PRO A 71 -13.82 -17.04 6.95
CA PRO A 71 -13.97 -17.17 5.49
C PRO A 71 -14.24 -15.81 4.81
N ILE A 72 -15.09 -14.97 5.41
CA ILE A 72 -15.40 -13.63 4.88
C ILE A 72 -14.14 -12.75 4.87
N TYR A 73 -13.41 -12.74 5.98
CA TYR A 73 -12.14 -12.03 6.10
C TYR A 73 -11.13 -12.49 5.03
N ARG A 74 -11.00 -13.80 4.80
CA ARG A 74 -10.09 -14.34 3.79
C ARG A 74 -10.46 -13.88 2.38
N ILE A 75 -11.74 -13.99 1.99
CA ILE A 75 -12.20 -13.55 0.67
C ILE A 75 -11.97 -12.05 0.50
N TRP A 76 -12.31 -11.25 1.51
CA TRP A 76 -12.09 -9.82 1.50
C TRP A 76 -10.61 -9.46 1.35
N MET A 77 -9.73 -10.13 2.11
CA MET A 77 -8.29 -9.91 2.03
C MET A 77 -7.73 -10.28 0.66
N ILE A 78 -8.21 -11.36 0.03
CA ILE A 78 -7.82 -11.74 -1.33
C ILE A 78 -8.24 -10.66 -2.35
N ALA A 79 -9.43 -10.07 -2.19
CA ALA A 79 -9.92 -9.02 -3.07
C ALA A 79 -9.18 -7.69 -2.91
N VAL A 80 -8.84 -7.30 -1.67
CA VAL A 80 -8.15 -6.03 -1.37
C VAL A 80 -6.65 -6.10 -1.66
N PHE A 81 -6.05 -7.29 -1.55
CA PHE A 81 -4.62 -7.49 -1.78
C PHE A 81 -4.10 -6.97 -3.15
N PRO A 82 -4.70 -7.30 -4.31
CA PRO A 82 -4.23 -6.82 -5.60
C PRO A 82 -4.34 -5.30 -5.73
N ILE A 83 -5.31 -4.67 -5.06
CA ILE A 83 -5.44 -3.20 -5.05
C ILE A 83 -4.22 -2.58 -4.36
N GLY A 84 -3.85 -3.08 -3.18
CA GLY A 84 -2.66 -2.61 -2.47
C GLY A 84 -1.37 -2.82 -3.27
N PHE A 85 -1.27 -3.94 -3.97
CA PHE A 85 -0.15 -4.22 -4.87
C PHE A 85 -0.09 -3.17 -5.99
N ILE A 86 -1.17 -2.94 -6.73
CA ILE A 86 -1.21 -1.97 -7.83
C ILE A 86 -0.86 -0.57 -7.34
N ILE A 87 -1.39 -0.14 -6.19
CA ILE A 87 -1.07 1.17 -5.61
C ILE A 87 0.41 1.26 -5.27
N HIS A 88 1.01 0.22 -4.71
CA HIS A 88 2.43 0.21 -4.37
C HIS A 88 3.31 0.39 -5.62
N TRP A 89 3.06 -0.39 -6.68
CA TRP A 89 3.78 -0.24 -7.95
C TRP A 89 3.53 1.11 -8.60
N GLY A 90 2.28 1.58 -8.58
CA GLY A 90 1.90 2.90 -9.09
C GLY A 90 2.60 4.02 -8.35
N LEU A 91 2.71 3.94 -7.02
CA LEU A 91 3.40 4.94 -6.20
C LEU A 91 4.90 4.96 -6.50
N TRP A 92 5.55 3.79 -6.59
CA TRP A 92 6.97 3.72 -6.96
C TRP A 92 7.22 4.25 -8.37
N LEU A 93 6.35 3.90 -9.32
CA LEU A 93 6.42 4.42 -10.68
C LEU A 93 6.26 5.93 -10.68
N ALA A 94 5.26 6.46 -9.97
CA ALA A 94 5.01 7.89 -9.87
C ALA A 94 6.19 8.63 -9.22
N VAL A 95 6.75 8.12 -8.13
CA VAL A 95 7.93 8.73 -7.48
C VAL A 95 9.13 8.72 -8.42
N PHE A 96 9.39 7.60 -9.10
CA PHE A 96 10.50 7.51 -10.04
C PHE A 96 10.33 8.49 -11.20
N TRP A 97 9.15 8.53 -11.81
CA TRP A 97 8.89 9.38 -12.97
C TRP A 97 8.70 10.86 -12.65
N CYS A 98 8.13 11.20 -11.49
CA CYS A 98 7.87 12.61 -11.11
C CYS A 98 8.98 13.25 -10.29
N LEU A 99 9.83 12.48 -9.61
CA LEU A 99 10.97 13.03 -8.87
C LEU A 99 12.30 12.64 -9.52
N VAL A 100 12.59 11.35 -9.65
CA VAL A 100 13.94 10.90 -10.02
C VAL A 100 14.29 11.28 -11.46
N VAL A 101 13.41 10.96 -12.41
CA VAL A 101 13.62 11.27 -13.84
C VAL A 101 13.77 12.79 -14.07
N PRO A 102 12.86 13.67 -13.62
CA PRO A 102 12.99 15.11 -13.88
C PRO A 102 14.18 15.71 -13.15
N LEU A 103 14.54 15.22 -11.95
CA LEU A 103 15.78 15.66 -11.30
C LEU A 103 17.01 15.32 -12.15
N GLY A 104 17.09 14.12 -12.73
CA GLY A 104 18.16 13.72 -13.64
C GLY A 104 18.18 14.56 -14.93
N VAL A 105 17.01 14.82 -15.51
CA VAL A 105 16.86 15.70 -16.70
C VAL A 105 17.31 17.12 -16.38
N VAL A 106 16.87 17.70 -15.26
CA VAL A 106 17.27 19.04 -14.82
C VAL A 106 18.78 19.12 -14.59
N GLN A 107 19.38 18.13 -13.92
CA GLN A 107 20.84 18.08 -13.72
C GLN A 107 21.60 17.99 -15.06
N ARG A 108 21.08 17.23 -16.02
CA ARG A 108 21.64 17.12 -17.37
C ARG A 108 21.52 18.42 -18.15
N LEU A 109 20.38 19.10 -18.07
CA LEU A 109 20.16 20.41 -18.70
C LEU A 109 21.05 21.50 -18.09
N LEU A 110 21.31 21.44 -16.78
CA LEU A 110 22.24 22.35 -16.08
C LEU A 110 23.73 22.04 -16.35
N GLY A 111 24.05 21.09 -17.24
CA GLY A 111 25.42 20.74 -17.60
C GLY A 111 26.21 20.05 -16.48
N ARG A 112 25.54 19.60 -15.41
CA ARG A 112 26.17 18.88 -14.29
C ARG A 112 26.27 17.39 -14.63
N ASP A 113 27.06 17.06 -15.64
CA ASP A 113 27.46 15.67 -15.89
C ASP A 113 28.50 15.23 -14.85
N ARG A 114 28.02 14.73 -13.71
CA ARG A 114 28.89 14.20 -12.65
C ARG A 114 29.63 12.93 -13.08
N LEU A 115 29.13 12.22 -14.08
CA LEU A 115 29.74 10.98 -14.56
C LEU A 115 30.84 11.24 -15.59
N ARG A 116 30.97 12.48 -16.14
CA ARG A 116 31.96 12.82 -17.18
C ARG A 116 32.04 11.71 -18.25
N GLN A 117 30.91 11.07 -18.56
CA GLN A 117 30.80 10.00 -19.54
C GLN A 117 30.79 10.52 -20.98
N ALA A 118 30.92 11.84 -21.14
CA ALA A 118 30.84 12.55 -22.40
C ALA A 118 31.94 12.19 -23.42
N ASP A 119 32.94 11.38 -23.06
CA ASP A 119 33.91 10.88 -24.05
C ASP A 119 33.28 9.74 -24.86
N LYS A 120 32.38 10.11 -25.77
CA LYS A 120 31.63 9.19 -26.64
C LYS A 120 32.49 8.59 -27.75
N ASP A 121 33.68 9.14 -27.99
CA ASP A 121 34.59 8.70 -29.06
C ASP A 121 35.52 7.56 -28.63
N SER A 122 35.50 7.15 -27.36
CA SER A 122 36.26 6.00 -26.90
C SER A 122 35.40 4.74 -26.85
N ALA A 123 35.87 3.67 -27.49
CA ALA A 123 35.28 2.32 -27.38
C ALA A 123 35.30 1.79 -25.93
N THR A 124 36.11 2.39 -25.04
CA THR A 124 36.21 2.02 -23.64
C THR A 124 36.33 3.24 -22.73
N LEU A 125 35.52 3.29 -21.67
CA LEU A 125 35.65 4.29 -20.58
C LEU A 125 36.89 4.03 -19.69
N TRP A 126 37.79 3.14 -20.10
CA TRP A 126 38.98 2.77 -19.36
C TRP A 126 39.95 3.95 -19.28
N LYS A 127 40.24 4.41 -18.05
CA LYS A 127 41.30 5.37 -17.79
C LYS A 127 42.51 4.61 -17.26
N PRO A 128 43.69 4.71 -17.91
CA PRO A 128 44.90 4.11 -17.36
C PRO A 128 45.16 4.71 -15.97
N ASP A 129 45.42 3.84 -14.98
CA ASP A 129 45.75 4.30 -13.63
C ASP A 129 47.11 4.99 -13.68
N ALA A 130 47.12 6.31 -13.50
CA ALA A 130 48.30 7.15 -13.77
C ALA A 130 49.43 6.92 -12.75
N GLN A 131 49.17 6.24 -11.62
CA GLN A 131 50.19 5.90 -10.63
C GLN A 131 49.91 4.55 -9.97
N PRO A 132 50.92 3.67 -9.78
CA PRO A 132 50.80 2.52 -8.91
C PRO A 132 50.60 3.01 -7.48
N ARG A 133 49.36 3.05 -7.02
CA ARG A 133 49.02 3.43 -5.64
C ARG A 133 49.69 2.43 -4.70
N ALA A 134 50.54 2.92 -3.80
CA ALA A 134 51.26 2.08 -2.86
C ALA A 134 50.28 1.19 -2.07
N ALA A 135 50.55 -0.12 -2.03
CA ALA A 135 49.66 -1.14 -1.43
C ALA A 135 49.21 -0.79 0.01
N ARG A 136 50.00 0.03 0.72
CA ARG A 136 49.69 0.56 2.06
C ARG A 136 48.41 1.41 2.14
N HIS A 137 47.96 2.02 1.04
CA HIS A 137 46.76 2.86 1.03
C HIS A 137 45.44 2.07 1.02
N PHE A 138 45.45 0.80 0.62
CA PHE A 138 44.26 -0.06 0.65
C PHE A 138 43.84 -0.43 2.09
N TRP A 139 44.80 -0.45 3.02
CA TRP A 139 44.57 -0.86 4.41
C TRP A 139 43.95 0.24 5.31
N ARG A 140 43.59 1.40 4.75
CA ARG A 140 43.06 2.57 5.51
C ARG A 140 41.67 3.03 5.05
N GLN A 141 40.89 2.16 4.41
CA GLN A 141 39.61 2.53 3.80
C GLN A 141 38.37 2.29 4.68
N TYR A 142 38.55 1.87 5.94
CA TYR A 142 37.48 1.74 6.93
C TYR A 142 37.74 2.65 8.13
#